data_AF-A0A969T7W2-F1
#
_entry.id   AF-A0A969T7W2-F1
#
_cell.length_a   1.000
_cell.length_b   1.000
_cell.length_c   1.000
_cell.angle_alpha   90.00
_cell.angle_beta   90.00
_cell.angle_gamma   90.00
#
_symmetry.space_group_name_H-M   'P 1'
#
loop_
_entity.id
_entity.type
_entity.pdbx_description
1 polymer ?
#
loop_
_entity_poly.entity_id
_entity_poly.type
_entity_poly.pdbx_seq_one_letter_code
_entity_poly.pdbx_strand_id
1 'polypeptide(L)'
;MLKKAKENLRFSAIVAIIGFILLTIVIWLISRSISRPLSKTAEVIENLAKGNISSDYKLPHEGQDEISDINKSVNTLIDGLENNLKFALQIGRGNLDYDFKLTSKNDVLGKA
;
A
#
# COMPACT_ATOMS: atom_id res chain seq x y z
N MET A 1 -41.46 22.88 34.41
CA MET A 1 -41.33 21.89 33.32
C MET A 1 -40.36 22.34 32.22
N LEU A 2 -40.45 23.58 31.72
CA LEU A 2 -39.60 24.08 30.61
C LEU A 2 -38.08 24.12 30.90
N LYS A 3 -37.64 24.41 32.14
CA LYS A 3 -36.21 24.46 32.49
C LYS A 3 -35.52 23.09 32.39
N LYS A 4 -36.15 22.04 32.94
CA LYS A 4 -35.67 20.65 32.85
C LYS A 4 -35.62 20.16 31.39
N ALA A 5 -36.60 20.54 30.57
CA ALA A 5 -36.59 20.21 29.14
C ALA A 5 -35.38 20.84 28.42
N LYS A 6 -35.07 22.11 28.70
CA LYS A 6 -33.88 22.78 28.13
C LYS A 6 -32.56 22.17 28.62
N GLU A 7 -32.47 21.75 29.87
CA GLU A 7 -31.28 21.08 30.43
C GLU A 7 -31.03 19.72 29.76
N ASN A 8 -32.09 18.90 29.60
CA ASN A 8 -31.98 17.63 28.89
C ASN A 8 -31.59 17.81 27.43
N LEU A 9 -32.16 18.80 26.73
CA LEU A 9 -31.80 19.12 25.35
C LEU A 9 -30.32 19.53 25.23
N ARG A 10 -29.81 20.37 26.14
CA ARG A 10 -28.39 20.75 26.17
C ARG A 10 -27.49 19.54 26.43
N PHE A 11 -27.86 18.67 27.35
CA PHE A 11 -27.11 17.45 27.65
C PHE A 11 -27.05 16.52 26.43
N SER A 12 -28.21 16.22 25.83
CA SER A 12 -28.27 15.40 24.61
C SER A 12 -27.51 16.01 23.44
N ALA A 13 -27.53 17.34 23.28
CA ALA A 13 -26.76 18.02 22.24
C ALA A 13 -25.24 17.87 22.46
N ILE A 14 -24.76 18.00 23.70
CA ILE A 14 -23.34 17.79 24.03
C ILE A 14 -22.92 16.34 23.71
N VAL A 15 -23.73 15.36 24.12
CA VAL A 15 -23.47 13.95 23.82
C VAL A 15 -23.42 13.71 22.31
N ALA A 16 -24.34 14.28 21.55
CA ALA A 16 -24.35 14.17 20.09
C ALA A 16 -23.10 14.78 19.44
N ILE A 17 -22.65 15.96 19.92
CA ILE A 17 -21.44 16.62 19.41
C ILE A 17 -20.20 15.76 19.71
N ILE A 18 -20.07 15.24 20.93
CA ILE A 18 -18.95 14.37 21.30
C ILE A 18 -18.95 13.10 20.44
N GLY A 19 -20.11 12.47 20.27
CA GLY A 19 -20.25 11.30 19.40
C GLY A 19 -19.85 11.59 17.95
N PHE A 20 -20.25 12.74 17.41
CA PHE A 20 -19.88 13.16 16.06
C PHE A 20 -18.37 13.42 15.92
N ILE A 21 -17.75 14.07 16.91
CA ILE A 21 -16.29 14.28 16.94
C ILE A 21 -15.56 12.94 16.97
N LEU A 22 -15.98 12.01 17.82
CA LEU A 22 -15.38 10.67 17.91
C LEU A 22 -15.49 9.91 16.59
N LEU A 23 -16.66 9.92 15.94
CA LEU A 23 -16.84 9.30 14.62
C LEU A 23 -15.91 9.91 13.58
N THR A 24 -15.79 11.24 13.55
CA THR A 24 -14.91 11.95 12.63
C THR A 24 -13.45 11.54 12.82
N ILE A 25 -13.00 11.43 14.07
CA ILE A 25 -11.65 10.98 14.41
C ILE A 25 -11.42 9.56 13.92
N VAL A 26 -12.34 8.63 14.17
CA VAL A 26 -12.21 7.23 13.74
C VAL A 26 -12.14 7.11 12.23
N ILE A 27 -13.02 7.81 11.49
CA ILE A 27 -13.01 7.83 10.02
C ILE A 27 -11.67 8.37 9.50
N TRP A 28 -11.18 9.45 10.10
CA TRP A 28 -9.90 10.04 9.73
C TRP A 28 -8.72 9.08 9.98
N LEU A 29 -8.74 8.35 11.10
CA LEU A 29 -7.74 7.34 11.41
C LEU A 29 -7.74 6.22 10.37
N ILE A 30 -8.90 5.62 10.08
CA ILE A 30 -9.03 4.54 9.08
C ILE A 30 -8.57 5.02 7.70
N SER A 31 -9.01 6.21 7.28
CA SER A 31 -8.61 6.78 5.99
C SER A 31 -7.09 6.95 5.91
N ARG A 32 -6.45 7.39 7.00
CA ARG A 32 -5.01 7.63 7.06
C ARG A 32 -4.17 6.35 7.14
N SER A 33 -4.58 5.37 7.94
CA SER A 33 -3.79 4.16 8.19
C SER A 33 -4.10 3.02 7.23
N ILE A 34 -5.26 3.01 6.58
CA ILE A 34 -5.69 1.90 5.71
C ILE A 34 -5.98 2.40 4.30
N SER A 35 -7.00 3.25 4.13
CA SER A 35 -7.53 3.57 2.79
C SER A 35 -6.49 4.26 1.90
N ARG A 36 -5.75 5.22 2.44
CA ARG A 36 -4.71 5.95 1.68
C ARG A 36 -3.52 5.05 1.31
N PRO A 37 -2.90 4.29 2.24
CA PRO A 37 -1.87 3.32 1.87
C PRO A 37 -2.34 2.32 0.82
N LEU A 38 -3.53 1.74 0.99
CA LEU A 38 -4.04 0.74 0.05
C LEU A 38 -4.28 1.32 -1.35
N SER A 39 -4.77 2.56 -1.44
CA SER A 39 -4.92 3.26 -2.72
C SER A 39 -3.57 3.48 -3.41
N LYS A 40 -2.51 3.82 -2.66
CA LYS A 40 -1.16 3.96 -3.22
C LYS A 40 -0.61 2.63 -3.71
N THR A 41 -0.82 1.56 -2.94
CA THR A 41 -0.42 0.21 -3.34
C THR A 41 -1.12 -0.21 -4.63
N ALA A 42 -2.42 0.07 -4.76
CA ALA A 42 -3.18 -0.20 -5.98
C ALA A 42 -2.63 0.58 -7.19
N GLU A 43 -2.30 1.86 -7.03
CA GLU A 43 -1.69 2.69 -8.09
C GLU A 43 -0.34 2.13 -8.55
N VAL A 44 0.51 1.70 -7.61
CA VAL A 44 1.78 1.05 -7.95
C VAL A 44 1.54 -0.23 -8.76
N ILE A 45 0.62 -1.08 -8.32
CA ILE A 45 0.28 -2.32 -9.05
C ILE A 45 -0.25 -2.00 -10.46
N GLU A 46 -1.08 -0.97 -10.62
CA GLU A 46 -1.57 -0.53 -11.92
C GLU A 46 -0.43 -0.09 -12.85
N ASN A 47 0.56 0.64 -12.33
CA ASN A 47 1.75 1.02 -13.08
C ASN A 47 2.56 -0.22 -13.51
N LEU A 48 2.79 -1.17 -12.60
CA LEU A 48 3.47 -2.42 -12.92
C LEU A 48 2.73 -3.23 -13.99
N ALA A 49 1.39 -3.29 -13.93
CA ALA A 49 0.57 -3.97 -14.92
C ALA A 49 0.69 -3.35 -16.33
N LYS A 50 0.97 -2.05 -16.42
CA LYS A 50 1.24 -1.34 -17.68
C LYS A 50 2.69 -1.48 -18.17
N GLY A 51 3.54 -2.21 -17.44
CA GLY A 51 4.96 -2.37 -17.74
C GLY A 51 5.84 -1.21 -17.25
N ASN A 52 5.29 -0.25 -16.51
CA ASN A 52 6.05 0.84 -15.91
C ASN A 52 6.74 0.34 -14.64
N ILE A 53 7.91 -0.26 -14.79
CA ILE A 53 8.68 -0.85 -13.69
C ILE A 53 9.79 0.14 -13.27
N SER A 54 9.71 0.67 -12.05
CA SER A 54 10.75 1.49 -11.44
C SER A 54 10.88 1.18 -9.95
N SER A 55 12.11 1.21 -9.44
CA SER A 55 12.40 1.11 -8.00
C SER A 55 11.91 2.33 -7.21
N ASP A 56 11.63 3.45 -7.88
CA ASP A 56 11.03 4.64 -7.28
C ASP A 56 9.59 4.40 -6.80
N TYR A 57 8.95 3.33 -7.27
CA TYR A 57 7.59 2.94 -6.86
C TYR A 57 7.56 2.07 -5.59
N LYS A 58 8.71 1.84 -4.95
CA LYS A 58 8.75 1.06 -3.71
C LYS A 58 7.92 1.71 -2.60
N LEU A 59 7.14 0.87 -1.92
CA LEU A 59 6.20 1.26 -0.89
C LEU A 59 6.84 1.19 0.51
N PRO A 60 6.42 2.05 1.45
CA PRO A 60 6.87 1.98 2.83
C PRO A 60 6.45 0.66 3.49
N HIS A 61 7.37 0.02 4.21
CA HIS A 61 7.18 -1.34 4.72
C HIS A 61 7.70 -1.55 6.15
N GLU A 62 8.02 -0.48 6.87
CA GLU A 62 8.56 -0.53 8.24
C GLU A 62 7.50 -0.85 9.31
N GLY A 63 6.22 -0.91 8.94
CA GLY A 63 5.16 -1.29 9.88
C GLY A 63 5.08 -2.79 10.14
N GLN A 64 4.30 -3.13 11.16
CA GLN A 64 4.07 -4.50 11.65
C GLN A 64 2.61 -4.95 11.42
N ASP A 65 1.91 -4.28 10.52
CA ASP A 65 0.53 -4.59 10.16
C ASP A 65 0.43 -5.27 8.79
N GLU A 66 -0.77 -5.72 8.46
CA GLU A 66 -1.06 -6.44 7.22
C GLU A 66 -0.80 -5.57 5.98
N ILE A 67 -0.98 -4.24 6.09
CA ILE A 67 -0.68 -3.30 5.01
C ILE A 67 0.81 -3.26 4.72
N SER A 68 1.65 -3.28 5.75
CA SER A 68 3.10 -3.33 5.62
C SER A 68 3.55 -4.64 4.98
N ASP A 69 2.92 -5.76 5.32
CA ASP A 69 3.24 -7.06 4.71
C ASP A 69 2.84 -7.16 3.23
N ILE A 70 1.71 -6.55 2.86
CA ILE A 70 1.35 -6.37 1.44
C ILE A 70 2.42 -5.52 0.74
N ASN A 71 2.84 -4.40 1.33
CA ASN A 71 3.86 -3.53 0.73
C ASN A 71 5.21 -4.24 0.57
N LYS A 72 5.64 -5.07 1.53
CA LYS A 72 6.84 -5.92 1.38
C LYS A 72 6.72 -6.86 0.19
N SER A 73 5.56 -7.49 0.05
CA SER A 73 5.29 -8.43 -1.04
C SER A 73 5.30 -7.73 -2.40
N VAL A 74 4.68 -6.55 -2.50
CA VAL A 74 4.70 -5.72 -3.73
C VAL A 74 6.12 -5.25 -4.05
N ASN A 75 6.90 -4.83 -3.05
CA ASN A 75 8.31 -4.45 -3.27
C ASN A 75 9.15 -5.62 -3.79
N THR A 76 8.89 -6.83 -3.29
CA THR A 76 9.55 -8.06 -3.77
C THR A 76 9.17 -8.35 -5.23
N LEU A 77 7.91 -8.10 -5.61
CA LEU A 77 7.46 -8.20 -7.00
C LEU A 77 8.17 -7.15 -7.88
N ILE A 78 8.29 -5.90 -7.43
CA ILE A 78 9.03 -4.85 -8.15
C ILE A 78 10.47 -5.30 -8.39
N ASP A 79 11.15 -5.80 -7.36
CA ASP A 79 12.54 -6.25 -7.46
C ASP A 79 12.71 -7.40 -8.47
N GLY A 80 11.79 -8.38 -8.47
CA GLY A 80 11.81 -9.47 -9.43
C GLY A 80 11.58 -9.00 -10.88
N LEU A 81 10.61 -8.11 -11.09
CA LEU A 81 10.32 -7.55 -12.41
C LEU A 81 11.49 -6.69 -12.93
N GLU A 82 12.11 -5.88 -12.07
CA GLU A 82 13.25 -5.04 -12.45
C GLU A 82 14.47 -5.91 -12.82
N ASN A 83 14.69 -7.01 -12.11
CA ASN A 83 15.75 -7.96 -12.43
C ASN A 83 15.50 -8.68 -13.77
N ASN A 84 14.26 -9.11 -14.03
CA ASN A 84 13.86 -9.66 -15.34
C ASN A 84 14.08 -8.66 -16.47
N LEU A 85 13.71 -7.39 -16.26
CA LEU A 85 13.93 -6.32 -17.22
C LEU A 85 15.43 -6.11 -17.50
N LYS A 86 16.26 -6.04 -16.46
CA LYS A 86 17.72 -5.89 -16.59
C LYS A 86 18.32 -7.04 -17.40
N PHE A 87 17.93 -8.28 -17.10
CA PHE A 87 18.36 -9.45 -17.87
C PHE A 87 17.96 -9.35 -19.34
N ALA A 88 16.69 -9.10 -19.62
CA ALA A 88 16.20 -8.98 -21.00
C ALA A 88 16.94 -7.88 -21.79
N LEU A 89 17.26 -6.76 -21.14
CA LEU A 89 18.05 -5.68 -21.76
C LEU A 89 19.49 -6.10 -22.06
N GLN A 90 20.13 -6.90 -21.20
CA GLN A 90 21.49 -7.40 -21.43
C GLN A 90 21.51 -8.38 -22.61
N ILE A 91 20.57 -9.32 -22.64
CA ILE A 91 20.39 -10.25 -23.77
C ILE A 91 20.12 -9.47 -25.07
N GLY A 92 19.22 -8.48 -25.03
CA GLY A 92 18.91 -7.62 -26.18
C GLY A 92 20.10 -6.77 -26.66
N ARG A 93 21.11 -6.54 -25.82
CA ARG A 93 22.39 -5.89 -26.17
C ARG A 93 23.47 -6.87 -26.64
N GLY A 94 23.14 -8.16 -26.75
CA GLY A 94 24.07 -9.21 -27.17
C GLY A 94 24.95 -9.75 -26.04
N ASN A 95 24.73 -9.35 -24.78
CA ASN A 95 25.45 -9.90 -23.63
C ASN A 95 24.75 -11.17 -23.14
N LEU A 96 25.05 -12.30 -23.80
CA LEU A 96 24.44 -13.60 -23.51
C LEU A 96 25.01 -14.29 -22.27
N ASP A 97 26.16 -13.82 -21.76
CA ASP A 97 26.84 -14.37 -20.58
C ASP A 97 26.42 -13.65 -19.28
N TYR A 98 25.38 -12.81 -19.32
CA TYR A 98 24.93 -12.06 -18.15
C TYR A 98 24.28 -12.98 -17.11
N ASP A 99 24.81 -12.95 -15.88
CA ASP A 99 24.32 -13.77 -14.77
C ASP A 99 22.92 -13.34 -14.30
N PHE A 100 21.99 -14.28 -14.30
CA PHE A 100 20.63 -14.05 -13.82
C PHE A 100 20.51 -14.39 -12.35
N LYS A 101 20.23 -13.38 -11.52
CA LYS A 101 19.98 -13.59 -10.09
C LYS A 101 18.56 -14.10 -9.85
N LEU A 102 18.40 -15.32 -9.37
CA LEU A 102 17.09 -15.85 -8.99
C LEU A 102 16.44 -15.02 -7.86
N THR A 103 15.16 -14.67 -8.02
CA THR A 103 14.40 -13.93 -7.00
C THR A 103 13.96 -14.85 -5.86
N SER A 104 13.73 -16.13 -6.15
CA SER A 104 13.41 -17.15 -5.15
C SER A 104 13.82 -18.55 -5.62
N LYS A 105 13.82 -19.51 -4.69
CA LYS A 105 14.02 -20.94 -5.02
C LYS A 105 12.97 -21.47 -6.00
N ASN A 106 11.83 -20.82 -6.16
CA ASN A 106 10.73 -21.24 -7.03
C ASN A 106 10.53 -20.31 -8.23
N ASP A 107 11.51 -19.44 -8.53
CA ASP A 107 11.46 -18.54 -9.68
C ASP A 107 11.54 -19.35 -10.98
N VAL A 108 10.40 -19.49 -11.67
CA VAL A 108 10.29 -20.27 -12.91
C VAL A 108 10.94 -19.54 -14.06
N LEU A 109 10.73 -18.23 -14.17
CA LEU A 109 11.29 -17.43 -15.27
C LEU A 109 12.82 -17.38 -15.19
N GLY A 110 13.37 -17.22 -13.99
CA GLY A 110 14.82 -17.16 -13.80
C GLY A 110 15.57 -18.48 -13.99
N LYS A 111 14.85 -19.62 -14.00
CA LYS A 111 15.42 -20.96 -14.18
C LYS A 111 15.28 -21.51 -15.60
N ALA A 112 14.50 -20.84 -16.45
CA ALA A 112 14.27 -21.24 -17.83
C ALA A 112 15.51 -20.92 -18.68
#